data_AF-A0A1E3JLH7-F1
#
_entry.id   AF-A0A1E3JLH7-F1
#
_cell.length_a   1.000
_cell.length_b   1.000
_cell.length_c   1.000
_cell.angle_alpha   90.00
_cell.angle_beta   90.00
_cell.angle_gamma   90.00
#
_symmetry.space_group_name_H-M   'P 1'
#
loop_
_entity.id
_entity.type
_entity.pdbx_description
1 polymer ?
#
loop_
_entity_poly.entity_id
_entity_poly.type
_entity_poly.pdbx_seq_one_letter_code
_entity_poly.pdbx_strand_id
1 'polypeptide(L)'
;MLTRVLLLSLVVALFSFVQAAQFSNPIRNSGPDPFIVYDDVTKKYYLMSTTGKDLRLVSSSTLGGLKDGTNTQVYTSDAEQKSGKSFKELHKIDGSWYIYYTLDERPWVVKGGANPPFLRLTRITPRAETSHSIDGTVLKYSGKNYFVWSCHTDNPSADSLCICPLTNPTTLDWAHTGVISYPRADWEKQGGASINEGPSALYWGGQTYLTFSASHCKTASYSLGLLHLTGSDPLDFNSWTKTEGPVFQSGNGEYGPGHNAIFTSPDGKELWNVYHAVTNSAGSWYVSPTPPCLVVLPHAFLLYLTLAYSGTDRQTFAQPVDLSQFSAKGPLFGTPLK
;
A
#
# COMPACT_ATOMS: atom_id res chain seq x y z
N MET A 1 -16.76 10.98 -71.02
CA MET A 1 -16.06 9.90 -70.30
C MET A 1 -15.36 10.56 -69.12
N LEU A 2 -15.97 10.48 -67.92
CA LEU A 2 -15.51 9.66 -66.78
C LEU A 2 -14.16 10.16 -66.19
N THR A 3 -13.94 10.49 -64.92
CA THR A 3 -14.73 10.48 -63.67
C THR A 3 -13.94 11.31 -62.65
N ARG A 4 -14.62 11.90 -61.65
CA ARG A 4 -14.04 12.53 -60.45
C ARG A 4 -13.18 11.54 -59.65
N VAL A 5 -12.08 12.00 -59.04
CA VAL A 5 -11.58 11.48 -57.75
C VAL A 5 -11.06 12.65 -56.89
N LEU A 6 -11.75 12.86 -55.76
CA LEU A 6 -11.32 13.66 -54.62
C LEU A 6 -10.00 13.10 -54.05
N LEU A 7 -9.06 13.96 -53.70
CA LEU A 7 -8.21 13.71 -52.53
C LEU A 7 -8.48 14.80 -51.48
N LEU A 8 -9.38 14.46 -50.57
CA LEU A 8 -9.50 15.11 -49.28
C LEU A 8 -8.31 14.60 -48.44
N SER A 9 -7.24 15.39 -48.35
CA SER A 9 -6.15 15.11 -47.41
C SER A 9 -6.63 15.42 -46.00
N LEU A 10 -7.42 14.51 -45.42
CA LEU A 10 -7.76 14.51 -44.01
C LEU A 10 -6.46 14.18 -43.25
N VAL A 11 -5.72 15.23 -42.89
CA VAL A 11 -4.70 15.14 -41.84
C VAL A 11 -5.48 14.85 -40.55
N VAL A 12 -5.73 13.57 -40.30
CA VAL A 12 -6.04 13.08 -38.96
C VAL A 12 -4.73 13.21 -38.20
N ALA A 13 -4.46 14.42 -37.73
CA ALA A 13 -3.58 14.60 -36.60
C ALA A 13 -4.24 13.83 -35.45
N LEU A 14 -3.74 12.61 -35.23
CA LEU A 14 -3.96 11.86 -34.00
C LEU A 14 -3.35 12.69 -32.87
N PHE A 15 -4.08 13.73 -32.46
CA PHE A 15 -4.06 14.17 -31.08
C PHE A 15 -4.69 13.01 -30.29
N SER A 16 -3.88 12.00 -29.99
CA SER A 16 -4.03 11.28 -28.75
C SER A 16 -3.83 12.32 -27.68
N PHE A 17 -4.92 13.02 -27.32
CA PHE A 17 -5.00 13.68 -26.04
C PHE A 17 -4.60 12.62 -25.04
N VAL A 18 -3.40 12.77 -24.49
CA VAL A 18 -3.01 12.16 -23.25
C VAL A 18 -4.11 12.58 -22.30
N GLN A 19 -5.04 11.66 -22.06
CA GLN A 19 -6.01 11.79 -20.99
C GLN A 19 -5.21 11.56 -19.71
N ALA A 20 -4.27 12.48 -19.43
CA ALA A 20 -3.75 12.72 -18.10
C ALA A 20 -5.01 12.83 -17.27
N ALA A 21 -5.24 11.81 -16.46
CA ALA A 21 -6.56 11.51 -15.95
C ALA A 21 -7.14 12.78 -15.31
N GLN A 22 -8.22 13.32 -15.89
CA GLN A 22 -8.93 14.46 -15.33
C GLN A 22 -9.61 13.98 -14.05
N PHE A 23 -8.87 13.97 -12.95
CA PHE A 23 -9.41 13.75 -11.63
C PHE A 23 -8.80 14.76 -10.67
N SER A 24 -9.55 15.06 -9.62
CA SER A 24 -9.06 15.86 -8.51
C SER A 24 -8.82 14.96 -7.32
N ASN A 25 -7.70 15.21 -6.64
CA ASN A 25 -7.51 14.72 -5.30
C ASN A 25 -8.50 15.38 -4.33
N PRO A 26 -8.83 14.71 -3.21
CA PRO A 26 -8.56 13.30 -2.96
C PRO A 26 -9.43 12.38 -3.85
N ILE A 27 -8.90 11.22 -4.22
CA ILE A 27 -9.66 10.17 -4.91
C ILE A 27 -10.64 9.46 -3.97
N ARG A 28 -10.46 9.56 -2.63
CA ARG A 28 -11.51 9.24 -1.65
C ARG A 28 -11.39 10.13 -0.41
N ASN A 29 -12.54 10.61 0.08
CA ASN A 29 -12.61 11.43 1.31
C ASN A 29 -12.37 10.64 2.60
N SER A 30 -12.36 9.31 2.52
CA SER A 30 -11.96 8.42 3.60
C SER A 30 -11.53 7.10 2.98
N GLY A 31 -10.31 6.68 3.30
CA GLY A 31 -9.70 5.47 2.77
C GLY A 31 -8.23 5.35 3.18
N PRO A 32 -7.93 5.12 4.47
CA PRO A 32 -6.57 4.85 4.89
C PRO A 32 -6.04 3.57 4.26
N ASP A 33 -4.71 3.53 4.16
CA ASP A 33 -3.93 2.40 3.66
C ASP A 33 -4.40 1.90 2.28
N PRO A 34 -4.40 2.78 1.26
CA PRO A 34 -4.95 2.49 -0.03
C PRO A 34 -4.07 1.55 -0.86
N PHE A 35 -4.69 0.59 -1.54
CA PHE A 35 -4.03 -0.28 -2.49
C PHE A 35 -4.79 -0.32 -3.81
N ILE A 36 -4.13 0.02 -4.92
CA ILE A 36 -4.73 0.03 -6.26
C ILE A 36 -4.05 -0.99 -7.16
N VAL A 37 -4.87 -1.73 -7.90
CA VAL A 37 -4.44 -2.51 -9.07
C VAL A 37 -5.28 -2.19 -10.28
N TYR A 38 -4.66 -2.22 -11.46
CA TYR A 38 -5.37 -2.24 -12.74
C TYR A 38 -5.42 -3.67 -13.26
N ASP A 39 -6.61 -4.14 -13.67
CA ASP A 39 -6.78 -5.45 -14.30
C ASP A 39 -7.04 -5.32 -15.79
N ASP A 40 -6.11 -5.84 -16.58
CA ASP A 40 -6.18 -5.80 -18.03
C ASP A 40 -7.32 -6.59 -18.64
N VAL A 41 -7.85 -7.59 -17.93
CA VAL A 41 -8.96 -8.43 -18.42
C VAL A 41 -10.27 -7.69 -18.33
N THR A 42 -10.56 -7.11 -17.16
CA THR A 42 -11.81 -6.35 -16.93
C THR A 42 -11.72 -4.88 -17.35
N LYS A 43 -10.51 -4.39 -17.65
CA LYS A 43 -10.22 -2.98 -17.96
C LYS A 43 -10.69 -2.03 -16.85
N LYS A 44 -10.47 -2.43 -15.60
CA LYS A 44 -10.88 -1.68 -14.40
C LYS A 44 -9.72 -1.50 -13.43
N TYR A 45 -9.76 -0.35 -12.74
CA TYR A 45 -9.06 -0.13 -11.49
C TYR A 45 -9.86 -0.74 -10.35
N TYR A 46 -9.14 -1.29 -9.38
CA TYR A 46 -9.65 -1.83 -8.13
C TYR A 46 -8.89 -1.19 -6.98
N LEU A 47 -9.62 -0.56 -6.07
CA LEU A 47 -9.11 0.10 -4.87
C LEU A 47 -9.59 -0.63 -3.63
N MET A 48 -8.65 -0.98 -2.75
CA MET A 48 -8.92 -1.38 -1.37
C MET A 48 -8.43 -0.30 -0.42
N SER A 49 -9.10 -0.17 0.72
CA SER A 49 -8.71 0.71 1.82
C SER A 49 -9.23 0.12 3.13
N THR A 50 -8.58 0.45 4.24
CA THR A 50 -9.00 0.00 5.58
C THR A 50 -10.40 0.50 5.93
N THR A 51 -11.34 -0.42 6.25
CA THR A 51 -12.71 -0.08 6.67
C THR A 51 -12.97 -0.36 8.16
N GLY A 52 -12.06 -1.10 8.80
CA GLY A 52 -12.15 -1.53 10.20
C GLY A 52 -13.15 -2.65 10.48
N LYS A 53 -13.95 -3.12 9.50
CA LYS A 53 -15.04 -4.09 9.76
C LYS A 53 -15.27 -5.16 8.68
N ASP A 54 -14.83 -4.90 7.45
CA ASP A 54 -15.03 -5.77 6.30
C ASP A 54 -13.93 -5.58 5.26
N LEU A 55 -13.94 -6.39 4.20
CA LEU A 55 -13.09 -6.19 3.04
C LEU A 55 -13.96 -5.69 1.90
N ARG A 56 -13.58 -4.55 1.34
CA ARG A 56 -14.31 -3.86 0.29
C ARG A 56 -13.41 -3.56 -0.89
N LEU A 57 -13.99 -3.69 -2.07
CA LEU A 57 -13.36 -3.40 -3.34
C LEU A 57 -14.16 -2.32 -4.05
N VAL A 58 -13.53 -1.17 -4.25
CA VAL A 58 -14.09 -0.09 -5.08
C VAL A 58 -13.56 -0.27 -6.49
N SER A 59 -14.44 -0.29 -7.49
CA SER A 59 -14.03 -0.48 -8.89
C SER A 59 -14.50 0.63 -9.81
N SER A 60 -13.68 0.96 -10.80
CA SER A 60 -14.00 1.94 -11.85
C SER A 60 -13.14 1.71 -13.10
N SER A 61 -13.60 2.19 -14.26
CA SER A 61 -12.82 2.14 -15.51
C SER A 61 -11.72 3.21 -15.59
N THR A 62 -11.79 4.24 -14.73
CA THR A 62 -10.80 5.32 -14.66
C THR A 62 -10.34 5.54 -13.23
N LEU A 63 -9.12 6.07 -13.05
CA LEU A 63 -8.58 6.35 -11.72
C LEU A 63 -9.46 7.36 -10.96
N GLY A 64 -9.89 8.44 -11.63
CA GLY A 64 -10.81 9.43 -11.06
C GLY A 64 -12.18 8.89 -10.69
N GLY A 65 -12.68 7.92 -11.46
CA GLY A 65 -13.95 7.29 -11.19
C GLY A 65 -13.96 6.40 -9.94
N LEU A 66 -12.82 6.15 -9.29
CA LEU A 66 -12.77 5.47 -7.98
C LEU A 66 -13.39 6.30 -6.85
N LYS A 67 -13.54 7.62 -7.05
CA LYS A 67 -14.21 8.52 -6.12
C LYS A 67 -15.64 8.07 -5.80
N ASP A 68 -16.37 7.75 -6.84
CA ASP A 68 -17.77 7.31 -6.79
C ASP A 68 -17.95 5.87 -7.32
N GLY A 69 -16.85 5.11 -7.36
CA GLY A 69 -16.82 3.76 -7.93
C GLY A 69 -17.73 2.78 -7.19
N THR A 70 -18.09 1.69 -7.87
CA THR A 70 -18.91 0.63 -7.27
C THR A 70 -18.17 0.01 -6.09
N ASN A 71 -18.71 0.17 -4.89
CA ASN A 71 -18.12 -0.32 -3.64
C ASN A 71 -18.77 -1.66 -3.25
N THR A 72 -18.05 -2.76 -3.46
CA THR A 72 -18.54 -4.11 -3.20
C THR A 72 -17.87 -4.68 -1.95
N GLN A 73 -18.68 -5.13 -1.00
CA GLN A 73 -18.18 -5.96 0.09
C GLN A 73 -17.85 -7.35 -0.46
N VAL A 74 -16.56 -7.68 -0.43
CA VAL A 74 -16.04 -8.91 -1.01
C VAL A 74 -15.85 -10.00 0.02
N TYR A 75 -15.70 -9.63 1.31
CA TYR A 75 -15.54 -10.57 2.40
C TYR A 75 -15.80 -9.91 3.77
N THR A 76 -16.34 -10.67 4.73
CA THR A 76 -16.43 -10.29 6.16
C THR A 76 -16.60 -11.57 7.00
N SER A 77 -16.29 -11.48 8.30
CA SER A 77 -16.75 -12.43 9.32
C SER A 77 -16.92 -11.70 10.66
N ASP A 78 -17.38 -12.40 11.70
CA ASP A 78 -17.53 -11.84 13.05
C ASP A 78 -16.20 -11.28 13.60
N ALA A 79 -15.06 -11.86 13.22
CA ALA A 79 -13.75 -11.40 13.65
C ALA A 79 -13.40 -10.04 13.03
N GLU A 80 -13.55 -9.88 11.71
CA GLU A 80 -13.30 -8.59 11.03
C GLU A 80 -14.20 -7.49 11.59
N GLN A 81 -15.48 -7.79 11.83
CA GLN A 81 -16.44 -6.84 12.40
C GLN A 81 -16.05 -6.35 13.80
N LYS A 82 -15.26 -7.12 14.55
CA LYS A 82 -14.78 -6.79 15.91
C LYS A 82 -13.40 -6.12 15.92
N SER A 83 -12.56 -6.36 14.91
CA SER A 83 -11.12 -6.07 14.98
C SER A 83 -10.70 -4.61 14.78
N GLY A 84 -11.51 -3.77 14.12
CA GLY A 84 -11.25 -2.32 13.98
C GLY A 84 -9.98 -1.91 13.21
N LYS A 85 -9.08 -2.84 12.86
CA LYS A 85 -7.72 -2.55 12.35
C LYS A 85 -7.35 -3.55 11.27
N SER A 86 -7.37 -3.12 10.01
CA SER A 86 -7.30 -4.09 8.93
C SER A 86 -6.71 -3.48 7.62
N PHE A 87 -5.39 -3.59 7.41
CA PHE A 87 -4.74 -3.27 6.11
C PHE A 87 -5.00 -4.35 5.07
N LYS A 88 -5.20 -4.00 3.77
CA LYS A 88 -5.63 -4.90 2.68
C LYS A 88 -4.91 -4.64 1.35
N GLU A 89 -4.40 -5.70 0.74
CA GLU A 89 -3.86 -5.66 -0.63
C GLU A 89 -4.46 -6.75 -1.52
N LEU A 90 -4.75 -6.40 -2.78
CA LEU A 90 -5.29 -7.31 -3.79
C LEU A 90 -4.20 -7.74 -4.79
N HIS A 91 -3.83 -9.01 -4.78
CA HIS A 91 -2.77 -9.56 -5.63
C HIS A 91 -3.30 -10.60 -6.61
N LYS A 92 -2.76 -10.60 -7.83
CA LYS A 92 -2.98 -11.67 -8.83
C LYS A 92 -1.76 -12.58 -8.88
N ILE A 93 -1.95 -13.84 -8.49
CA ILE A 93 -0.91 -14.87 -8.43
C ILE A 93 -1.45 -16.13 -9.11
N ASP A 94 -0.71 -16.64 -10.10
CA ASP A 94 -1.08 -17.83 -10.89
C ASP A 94 -2.52 -17.78 -11.43
N GLY A 95 -2.90 -16.61 -11.97
CA GLY A 95 -4.23 -16.36 -12.54
C GLY A 95 -5.38 -16.20 -11.54
N SER A 96 -5.13 -16.35 -10.24
CA SER A 96 -6.13 -16.19 -9.18
C SER A 96 -5.91 -14.90 -8.39
N TRP A 97 -7.00 -14.29 -7.93
CA TRP A 97 -6.94 -13.15 -7.01
C TRP A 97 -6.76 -13.61 -5.57
N TYR A 98 -6.01 -12.85 -4.78
CA TYR A 98 -5.79 -13.05 -3.36
C TYR A 98 -5.83 -11.70 -2.66
N ILE A 99 -6.53 -11.61 -1.54
CA ILE A 99 -6.49 -10.43 -0.68
C ILE A 99 -5.68 -10.78 0.55
N TYR A 100 -4.50 -10.18 0.68
CA TYR A 100 -3.67 -10.27 1.88
C TYR A 100 -4.10 -9.19 2.85
N TYR A 101 -4.21 -9.55 4.12
CA TYR A 101 -4.92 -8.71 5.06
C TYR A 101 -4.48 -8.88 6.51
N THR A 102 -4.44 -7.79 7.27
CA THR A 102 -4.20 -7.89 8.72
C THR A 102 -5.50 -8.03 9.51
N LEU A 103 -5.52 -8.95 10.47
CA LEU A 103 -6.57 -9.11 11.46
C LEU A 103 -5.93 -9.52 12.79
N ASP A 104 -6.22 -8.77 13.85
CA ASP A 104 -5.63 -8.94 15.19
C ASP A 104 -4.11 -9.02 15.16
N GLU A 105 -3.49 -8.04 14.48
CA GLU A 105 -2.02 -7.91 14.33
C GLU A 105 -1.33 -9.14 13.70
N ARG A 106 -2.07 -9.87 12.87
CA ARG A 106 -1.57 -11.05 12.15
C ARG A 106 -1.95 -10.96 10.68
N PRO A 107 -1.14 -11.52 9.76
CA PRO A 107 -1.48 -11.60 8.35
C PRO A 107 -2.47 -12.74 8.08
N TRP A 108 -3.35 -12.54 7.11
CA TRP A 108 -4.38 -13.47 6.64
C TRP A 108 -4.53 -13.35 5.12
N VAL A 109 -5.18 -14.33 4.48
CA VAL A 109 -5.48 -14.27 3.04
C VAL A 109 -6.87 -14.80 2.73
N VAL A 110 -7.53 -14.18 1.76
CA VAL A 110 -8.70 -14.77 1.10
C VAL A 110 -8.44 -14.88 -0.39
N LYS A 111 -8.84 -16.00 -1.02
CA LYS A 111 -8.70 -16.16 -2.47
C LYS A 111 -9.99 -15.73 -3.17
N GLY A 112 -9.86 -14.98 -4.25
CA GLY A 112 -10.96 -14.64 -5.12
C GLY A 112 -11.39 -15.79 -6.03
N GLY A 113 -12.65 -15.76 -6.45
CA GLY A 113 -13.16 -16.58 -7.55
C GLY A 113 -13.00 -15.90 -8.91
N ALA A 114 -13.40 -16.60 -9.98
CA ALA A 114 -13.37 -16.08 -11.36
C ALA A 114 -14.41 -14.96 -11.63
N ASN A 115 -15.38 -14.77 -10.74
CA ASN A 115 -16.38 -13.69 -10.73
C ASN A 115 -16.62 -13.25 -9.26
N PRO A 116 -17.03 -11.99 -8.96
CA PRO A 116 -17.29 -11.56 -7.58
C PRO A 116 -18.51 -12.29 -6.98
N PRO A 117 -18.51 -12.72 -5.69
CA PRO A 117 -17.55 -12.38 -4.62
C PRO A 117 -16.51 -13.49 -4.28
N PHE A 118 -15.53 -13.09 -3.45
CA PHE A 118 -14.35 -13.86 -3.06
C PHE A 118 -14.73 -15.00 -2.09
N LEU A 119 -14.18 -16.20 -2.29
CA LEU A 119 -14.41 -17.36 -1.42
C LEU A 119 -13.29 -17.40 -0.36
N ARG A 120 -13.64 -17.29 0.93
CA ARG A 120 -12.67 -17.43 2.03
C ARG A 120 -11.94 -18.76 1.89
N LEU A 121 -10.61 -18.74 1.80
CA LEU A 121 -9.82 -19.97 1.79
C LEU A 121 -9.17 -20.27 3.14
N THR A 122 -8.27 -19.43 3.67
CA THR A 122 -7.48 -19.89 4.84
C THR A 122 -6.80 -18.75 5.60
N ARG A 123 -6.57 -18.90 6.91
CA ARG A 123 -5.56 -18.13 7.65
C ARG A 123 -4.18 -18.37 7.03
N ILE A 124 -3.45 -17.32 6.64
CA ILE A 124 -1.99 -17.45 6.50
C ILE A 124 -1.48 -17.54 7.91
N THR A 125 -1.02 -18.71 8.35
CA THR A 125 -0.63 -18.88 9.75
C THR A 125 0.77 -18.30 9.98
N PRO A 126 0.93 -17.23 10.78
CA PRO A 126 2.24 -16.68 11.17
C PRO A 126 3.14 -17.67 11.92
N ARG A 127 4.47 -17.48 11.85
CA ARG A 127 5.52 -18.26 12.55
C ARG A 127 5.31 -18.32 14.07
N ALA A 128 4.78 -17.25 14.64
CA ALA A 128 4.51 -17.13 16.06
C ALA A 128 3.07 -16.64 16.21
N GLU A 129 2.28 -17.35 17.02
CA GLU A 129 0.90 -16.98 17.29
C GLU A 129 0.79 -15.66 18.08
N THR A 130 1.90 -15.01 18.46
CA THR A 130 1.93 -13.93 19.46
C THR A 130 2.68 -12.65 19.05
N SER A 131 3.41 -12.60 17.93
CA SER A 131 4.19 -11.41 17.55
C SER A 131 3.41 -10.48 16.63
N HIS A 132 3.50 -9.16 16.90
CA HIS A 132 2.98 -8.10 16.02
C HIS A 132 3.45 -8.32 14.58
N SER A 133 2.52 -8.50 13.65
CA SER A 133 2.79 -8.78 12.23
C SER A 133 1.68 -8.22 11.35
N ILE A 134 1.94 -7.04 10.77
CA ILE A 134 0.96 -6.28 9.99
C ILE A 134 1.48 -5.97 8.59
N ASP A 135 0.62 -5.43 7.75
CA ASP A 135 1.02 -4.79 6.50
C ASP A 135 1.72 -5.71 5.49
N GLY A 136 1.14 -6.89 5.30
CA GLY A 136 1.68 -7.90 4.39
C GLY A 136 1.49 -7.56 2.91
N THR A 137 2.57 -7.54 2.14
CA THR A 137 2.60 -7.43 0.68
C THR A 137 3.30 -8.63 0.03
N VAL A 138 3.12 -8.79 -1.29
CA VAL A 138 3.81 -9.81 -2.09
C VAL A 138 4.86 -9.19 -3.00
N LEU A 139 6.11 -9.61 -2.81
CA LEU A 139 7.24 -9.28 -3.67
C LEU A 139 7.47 -10.43 -4.67
N LYS A 140 7.59 -10.12 -5.95
CA LYS A 140 7.92 -11.03 -7.04
C LYS A 140 9.38 -10.78 -7.44
N TYR A 141 10.22 -11.79 -7.32
CA TYR A 141 11.63 -11.66 -7.69
C TYR A 141 12.17 -12.98 -8.21
N SER A 142 12.88 -12.93 -9.34
CA SER A 142 13.52 -14.11 -9.97
C SER A 142 12.59 -15.33 -10.10
N GLY A 143 11.35 -15.08 -10.56
CA GLY A 143 10.33 -16.13 -10.76
C GLY A 143 9.73 -16.71 -9.48
N LYS A 144 10.04 -16.16 -8.30
CA LYS A 144 9.51 -16.59 -7.00
C LYS A 144 8.67 -15.49 -6.37
N ASN A 145 7.76 -15.89 -5.49
CA ASN A 145 7.01 -14.97 -4.64
C ASN A 145 7.60 -14.98 -3.23
N TYR A 146 7.61 -13.80 -2.62
CA TYR A 146 8.02 -13.56 -1.25
C TYR A 146 6.94 -12.76 -0.56
N PHE A 147 6.76 -12.97 0.73
CA PHE A 147 5.89 -12.15 1.56
C PHE A 147 6.74 -11.21 2.39
N VAL A 148 6.44 -9.92 2.31
CA VAL A 148 7.11 -8.85 3.05
C VAL A 148 6.09 -8.22 3.98
N TRP A 149 6.45 -7.98 5.24
CA TRP A 149 5.53 -7.43 6.24
C TRP A 149 6.24 -6.64 7.32
N SER A 150 5.48 -5.83 8.06
CA SER A 150 5.96 -5.19 9.29
C SER A 150 5.96 -6.20 10.43
N CYS A 151 7.13 -6.45 11.01
CA CYS A 151 7.36 -7.42 12.07
C CYS A 151 8.01 -6.75 13.29
N HIS A 152 7.65 -7.17 14.49
CA HIS A 152 8.43 -6.78 15.67
C HIS A 152 9.76 -7.53 15.72
N THR A 153 10.85 -6.79 15.88
CA THR A 153 12.18 -7.33 16.20
C THR A 153 12.53 -6.95 17.63
N ASP A 154 13.22 -7.81 18.38
CA ASP A 154 13.61 -7.53 19.78
C ASP A 154 14.94 -6.78 19.90
N ASN A 155 15.81 -6.88 18.89
CA ASN A 155 17.13 -6.27 18.90
C ASN A 155 17.51 -5.72 17.51
N PRO A 156 17.33 -4.40 17.26
CA PRO A 156 16.69 -3.42 18.15
C PRO A 156 15.20 -3.73 18.35
N SER A 157 14.65 -3.34 19.51
CA SER A 157 13.20 -3.40 19.77
C SER A 157 12.49 -2.36 18.91
N ALA A 158 11.85 -2.80 17.83
CA ALA A 158 11.26 -1.94 16.80
C ALA A 158 10.33 -2.72 15.88
N ASP A 159 9.47 -1.99 15.17
CA ASP A 159 8.75 -2.54 14.02
C ASP A 159 9.62 -2.37 12.77
N SER A 160 9.97 -3.51 12.18
CA SER A 160 10.96 -3.68 11.12
C SER A 160 10.32 -4.36 9.91
N LEU A 161 11.01 -4.39 8.76
CA LEU A 161 10.51 -5.15 7.60
C LEU A 161 11.14 -6.54 7.57
N CYS A 162 10.28 -7.55 7.65
CA CYS A 162 10.65 -8.94 7.47
C CYS A 162 10.24 -9.43 6.08
N ILE A 163 10.93 -10.47 5.61
CA ILE A 163 10.65 -11.14 4.34
C ILE A 163 10.80 -12.66 4.49
N CYS A 164 9.97 -13.43 3.79
CA CYS A 164 10.15 -14.88 3.66
C CYS A 164 9.61 -15.40 2.33
N PRO A 165 10.02 -16.59 1.87
CA PRO A 165 9.45 -17.20 0.67
C PRO A 165 7.96 -17.52 0.85
N LEU A 166 7.17 -17.29 -0.21
CA LEU A 166 5.77 -17.67 -0.32
C LEU A 166 5.69 -18.94 -1.18
N THR A 167 5.71 -20.13 -0.55
CA THR A 167 5.81 -21.43 -1.24
C THR A 167 4.57 -21.77 -2.07
N ASN A 168 3.43 -21.24 -1.65
CA ASN A 168 2.24 -21.06 -2.47
C ASN A 168 1.52 -19.80 -1.96
N PRO A 169 0.51 -19.26 -2.67
CA PRO A 169 -0.13 -17.98 -2.32
C PRO A 169 -0.71 -17.89 -0.90
N THR A 170 -0.82 -19.00 -0.18
CA THR A 170 -1.39 -19.08 1.17
C THR A 170 -0.43 -19.65 2.23
N THR A 171 0.80 -20.00 1.86
CA THR A 171 1.77 -20.67 2.77
C THR A 171 3.12 -19.99 2.74
N LEU A 172 3.60 -19.62 3.93
CA LEU A 172 4.86 -18.94 4.16
C LEU A 172 5.92 -19.92 4.65
N ASP A 173 7.14 -19.78 4.14
CA ASP A 173 8.31 -20.51 4.61
C ASP A 173 9.04 -19.73 5.71
N TRP A 174 8.51 -19.86 6.92
CA TRP A 174 8.99 -19.17 8.10
C TRP A 174 10.40 -19.53 8.54
N ALA A 175 10.89 -20.72 8.16
CA ALA A 175 12.24 -21.14 8.50
C ALA A 175 13.29 -20.26 7.81
N HIS A 176 12.91 -19.63 6.70
CA HIS A 176 13.76 -18.76 5.89
C HIS A 176 13.32 -17.29 5.98
N THR A 177 12.85 -16.85 7.15
CA THR A 177 12.57 -15.43 7.40
C THR A 177 13.86 -14.63 7.56
N GLY A 178 14.03 -13.58 6.77
CA GLY A 178 15.04 -12.53 6.92
C GLY A 178 14.42 -11.23 7.43
N VAL A 179 15.24 -10.37 8.04
CA VAL A 179 14.90 -8.96 8.30
C VAL A 179 15.67 -8.12 7.30
N ILE A 180 14.97 -7.30 6.51
CA ILE A 180 15.56 -6.52 5.40
C ILE A 180 15.63 -5.03 5.71
N SER A 181 15.01 -4.57 6.79
CA SER A 181 15.06 -3.17 7.19
C SER A 181 14.77 -2.98 8.67
N TYR A 182 15.55 -2.13 9.31
CA TYR A 182 15.31 -1.63 10.67
C TYR A 182 15.18 -0.11 10.65
N PRO A 183 14.31 0.49 11.48
CA PRO A 183 14.23 1.94 11.67
C PRO A 183 15.47 2.42 12.44
N ARG A 184 16.46 2.97 11.73
CA ARG A 184 17.75 3.39 12.31
C ARG A 184 17.93 4.91 12.23
N ALA A 185 17.45 5.53 11.16
CA ALA A 185 17.58 6.97 10.96
C ALA A 185 16.59 7.77 11.81
N ASP A 186 16.92 9.01 12.14
CA ASP A 186 16.08 9.83 13.04
C ASP A 186 14.70 10.11 12.46
N TRP A 187 14.59 10.29 11.13
CA TRP A 187 13.31 10.48 10.46
C TRP A 187 12.39 9.24 10.52
N GLU A 188 12.93 8.05 10.86
CA GLU A 188 12.16 6.80 11.02
C GLU A 188 11.62 6.60 12.45
N LYS A 189 12.00 7.47 13.39
CA LYS A 189 11.77 7.32 14.84
C LYS A 189 10.94 8.45 15.46
N GLN A 190 10.19 9.19 14.63
CA GLN A 190 9.39 10.33 15.08
C GLN A 190 8.06 9.87 15.67
N GLY A 191 7.55 10.64 16.63
CA GLY A 191 6.29 10.32 17.32
C GLY A 191 6.43 9.25 18.41
N GLY A 192 7.65 9.01 18.91
CA GLY A 192 7.90 8.14 20.06
C GLY A 192 7.94 6.65 19.74
N ALA A 193 7.98 6.27 18.45
CA ALA A 193 8.05 4.88 18.00
C ALA A 193 9.08 4.75 16.88
N SER A 194 9.78 3.61 16.83
CA SER A 194 10.71 3.24 15.77
C SER A 194 10.01 2.25 14.85
N ILE A 195 9.57 2.73 13.68
CA ILE A 195 8.65 1.98 12.81
C ILE A 195 9.17 2.00 11.37
N ASN A 196 9.23 0.81 10.76
CA ASN A 196 9.13 0.61 9.32
C ASN A 196 7.92 -0.31 9.07
N GLU A 197 6.89 0.19 8.39
CA GLU A 197 5.64 -0.51 8.12
C GLU A 197 5.13 -0.27 6.68
N GLY A 198 3.95 -0.77 6.31
CA GLY A 198 3.36 -0.55 5.00
C GLY A 198 4.30 -0.77 3.79
N PRO A 199 5.01 -1.91 3.69
CA PRO A 199 5.86 -2.19 2.54
C PRO A 199 5.03 -2.31 1.25
N SER A 200 5.49 -1.73 0.14
CA SER A 200 4.87 -1.92 -1.17
C SER A 200 5.90 -2.17 -2.26
N ALA A 201 5.72 -3.26 -3.01
CA ALA A 201 6.63 -3.66 -4.06
C ALA A 201 6.51 -2.79 -5.31
N LEU A 202 7.66 -2.40 -5.86
CA LEU A 202 7.78 -1.54 -7.03
C LEU A 202 8.81 -2.12 -8.00
N TYR A 203 8.43 -2.23 -9.27
CA TYR A 203 9.31 -2.65 -10.36
C TYR A 203 9.40 -1.54 -11.40
N TRP A 204 10.61 -1.07 -11.68
CA TRP A 204 10.84 -0.04 -12.69
C TRP A 204 12.23 -0.14 -13.29
N GLY A 205 12.35 0.02 -14.61
CA GLY A 205 13.65 0.01 -15.30
C GLY A 205 14.44 -1.30 -15.13
N GLY A 206 13.77 -2.43 -14.97
CA GLY A 206 14.39 -3.74 -14.69
C GLY A 206 14.88 -3.92 -13.24
N GLN A 207 14.66 -2.92 -12.39
CA GLN A 207 15.06 -2.94 -10.98
C GLN A 207 13.86 -3.22 -10.06
N THR A 208 14.16 -3.68 -8.85
CA THR A 208 13.18 -4.04 -7.82
C THR A 208 13.37 -3.17 -6.59
N TYR A 209 12.28 -2.56 -6.12
CA TYR A 209 12.24 -1.68 -4.96
C TYR A 209 11.11 -2.08 -4.02
N LEU A 210 11.22 -1.64 -2.77
CA LEU A 210 10.13 -1.62 -1.79
C LEU A 210 10.00 -0.21 -1.23
N THR A 211 8.86 0.45 -1.41
CA THR A 211 8.54 1.59 -0.54
C THR A 211 8.15 1.05 0.83
N PHE A 212 8.32 1.87 1.85
CA PHE A 212 7.83 1.58 3.20
C PHE A 212 7.52 2.88 3.91
N SER A 213 6.65 2.84 4.90
CA SER A 213 6.35 3.99 5.76
C SER A 213 7.17 3.96 7.03
N ALA A 214 7.56 5.12 7.54
CA ALA A 214 8.29 5.22 8.79
C ALA A 214 7.73 6.30 9.72
N SER A 215 8.15 6.24 10.99
CA SER A 215 7.61 7.05 12.10
C SER A 215 6.14 6.76 12.43
N HIS A 216 5.63 7.34 13.51
CA HIS A 216 4.28 7.07 13.97
C HIS A 216 3.21 7.70 13.05
N CYS A 217 2.28 6.88 12.55
CA CYS A 217 1.28 7.26 11.55
C CYS A 217 0.29 8.36 11.98
N LYS A 218 0.25 8.72 13.28
CA LYS A 218 -0.54 9.86 13.81
C LYS A 218 0.21 11.20 13.82
N THR A 219 1.35 11.27 13.16
CA THR A 219 2.20 12.47 13.14
C THR A 219 2.40 12.96 11.71
N ALA A 220 2.69 14.25 11.55
CA ALA A 220 3.07 14.82 10.26
C ALA A 220 4.43 14.29 9.76
N SER A 221 5.18 13.59 10.62
CA SER A 221 6.45 12.96 10.28
C SER A 221 6.28 11.58 9.62
N TYR A 222 5.06 11.04 9.56
CA TYR A 222 4.79 9.84 8.76
C TYR A 222 5.17 10.12 7.31
N SER A 223 6.03 9.28 6.76
CA SER A 223 6.69 9.51 5.48
C SER A 223 7.15 8.19 4.86
N LEU A 224 7.46 8.22 3.56
CA LEU A 224 7.91 7.05 2.83
C LEU A 224 9.44 7.01 2.72
N GLY A 225 10.03 5.85 2.97
CA GLY A 225 11.37 5.47 2.55
C GLY A 225 11.35 4.52 1.35
N LEU A 226 12.54 4.17 0.87
CA LEU A 226 12.72 3.23 -0.24
C LEU A 226 13.88 2.27 0.05
N LEU A 227 13.64 0.98 -0.19
CA LEU A 227 14.67 -0.05 -0.31
C LEU A 227 14.86 -0.40 -1.80
N HIS A 228 16.11 -0.50 -2.23
CA HIS A 228 16.49 -0.95 -3.57
C HIS A 228 17.20 -2.30 -3.47
N LEU A 229 16.68 -3.32 -4.14
CA LEU A 229 17.31 -4.63 -4.21
C LEU A 229 18.50 -4.60 -5.16
N THR A 230 19.70 -4.50 -4.61
CA THR A 230 20.99 -4.41 -5.31
C THR A 230 21.76 -5.73 -5.34
N GLY A 231 21.45 -6.65 -4.41
CA GLY A 231 21.99 -8.01 -4.38
C GLY A 231 21.10 -9.03 -5.10
N SER A 232 21.49 -10.30 -5.04
CA SER A 232 20.79 -11.41 -5.70
C SER A 232 19.85 -12.20 -4.79
N ASP A 233 20.00 -12.08 -3.46
CA ASP A 233 19.15 -12.77 -2.50
C ASP A 233 18.25 -11.77 -1.76
N PRO A 234 16.94 -11.71 -2.04
CA PRO A 234 16.05 -10.77 -1.37
C PRO A 234 15.86 -11.07 0.12
N LEU A 235 16.26 -12.25 0.61
CA LEU A 235 16.20 -12.60 2.05
C LEU A 235 17.39 -12.04 2.84
N ASP A 236 18.48 -11.67 2.16
CA ASP A 236 19.67 -11.10 2.80
C ASP A 236 19.50 -9.59 3.02
N PHE A 237 19.67 -9.15 4.26
CA PHE A 237 19.69 -7.73 4.64
C PHE A 237 20.65 -6.92 3.76
N ASN A 238 21.83 -7.46 3.44
CA ASN A 238 22.86 -6.74 2.68
C ASN A 238 22.55 -6.63 1.17
N SER A 239 21.53 -7.34 0.68
CA SER A 239 21.07 -7.19 -0.69
C SER A 239 20.29 -5.88 -0.90
N TRP A 240 19.88 -5.20 0.18
CA TRP A 240 19.02 -4.03 0.11
C TRP A 240 19.78 -2.74 0.46
N THR A 241 19.74 -1.76 -0.46
CA THR A 241 20.20 -0.40 -0.20
C THR A 241 19.02 0.47 0.22
N LYS A 242 19.09 1.11 1.40
CA LYS A 242 18.05 2.02 1.91
C LYS A 242 18.36 3.47 1.58
N THR A 243 17.34 4.29 1.33
CA THR A 243 17.48 5.75 1.24
C THR A 243 17.90 6.38 2.58
N GLU A 244 18.65 7.48 2.52
CA GLU A 244 19.13 8.17 3.74
C GLU A 244 18.04 9.00 4.42
N GLY A 245 17.09 9.50 3.63
CA GLY A 245 15.94 10.29 4.07
C GLY A 245 14.63 9.82 3.44
N PRO A 246 13.52 10.49 3.78
CA PRO A 246 12.24 10.21 3.16
C PRO A 246 12.27 10.57 1.67
N VAL A 247 11.65 9.71 0.86
CA VAL A 247 11.40 9.93 -0.59
C VAL A 247 10.02 10.53 -0.87
N PHE A 248 9.17 10.59 0.16
CA PHE A 248 7.87 11.25 0.15
C PHE A 248 7.49 11.66 1.57
N GLN A 249 7.07 12.91 1.78
CA GLN A 249 6.76 13.45 3.11
C GLN A 249 5.74 14.57 3.02
N SER A 250 5.27 15.07 4.18
CA SER A 250 4.32 16.17 4.28
C SER A 250 4.64 17.36 3.35
N GLY A 251 3.62 17.90 2.70
CA GLY A 251 3.75 19.00 1.76
C GLY A 251 2.39 19.46 1.22
N ASN A 252 2.33 20.69 0.73
CA ASN A 252 1.18 21.24 0.00
C ASN A 252 -0.19 21.15 0.70
N GLY A 253 -0.20 21.08 2.04
CA GLY A 253 -1.41 20.98 2.86
C GLY A 253 -1.82 19.54 3.20
N GLU A 254 -1.04 18.55 2.77
CA GLU A 254 -1.16 17.15 3.15
C GLU A 254 -0.05 16.77 4.13
N TYR A 255 -0.43 16.12 5.22
CA TYR A 255 0.45 15.81 6.34
C TYR A 255 0.43 14.33 6.65
N GLY A 256 1.60 13.81 7.00
CA GLY A 256 1.81 12.40 7.30
C GLY A 256 1.45 11.48 6.14
N PRO A 257 1.92 11.72 4.89
CA PRO A 257 1.61 10.82 3.80
C PRO A 257 2.31 9.48 3.99
N GLY A 258 1.56 8.38 3.83
CA GLY A 258 2.17 7.07 3.90
C GLY A 258 1.21 5.93 3.61
N HIS A 259 1.64 4.74 4.00
CA HIS A 259 1.05 3.44 3.70
C HIS A 259 0.59 3.37 2.24
N ASN A 260 1.56 3.56 1.35
CA ASN A 260 1.28 3.74 -0.06
C ASN A 260 1.22 2.41 -0.81
N ALA A 261 0.67 2.46 -2.01
CA ALA A 261 0.87 1.43 -3.01
C ALA A 261 1.33 2.06 -4.32
N ILE A 262 2.14 1.31 -5.08
CA ILE A 262 2.59 1.75 -6.39
C ILE A 262 1.98 0.88 -7.48
N PHE A 263 1.47 1.52 -8.52
CA PHE A 263 0.92 0.84 -9.70
C PHE A 263 1.32 1.55 -10.98
N THR A 264 1.33 0.82 -12.09
CA THR A 264 1.62 1.36 -13.42
C THR A 264 0.32 1.75 -14.12
N SER A 265 0.36 2.80 -14.94
CA SER A 265 -0.76 3.15 -15.82
C SER A 265 -1.10 1.99 -16.77
N PRO A 266 -2.34 1.91 -17.29
CA PRO A 266 -2.76 0.86 -18.22
C PRO A 266 -1.93 0.74 -19.49
N ASP A 267 -1.29 1.84 -19.93
CA ASP A 267 -0.42 1.86 -21.10
C ASP A 267 1.05 1.55 -20.77
N GLY A 268 1.37 1.31 -19.50
CA GLY A 268 2.71 0.95 -19.03
C GLY A 268 3.70 2.12 -18.93
N LYS A 269 3.26 3.36 -19.21
CA LYS A 269 4.18 4.50 -19.39
C LYS A 269 4.40 5.33 -18.13
N GLU A 270 3.45 5.31 -17.21
CA GLU A 270 3.49 6.12 -15.99
C GLU A 270 3.52 5.22 -14.77
N LEU A 271 4.22 5.68 -13.75
CA LEU A 271 4.18 5.10 -12.43
C LEU A 271 3.36 6.02 -11.52
N TRP A 272 2.47 5.45 -10.72
CA TRP A 272 1.55 6.18 -9.86
C TRP A 272 1.73 5.78 -8.40
N ASN A 273 1.78 6.78 -7.53
CA ASN A 273 1.76 6.62 -6.09
C ASN A 273 0.34 6.88 -5.57
N VAL A 274 -0.30 5.85 -5.00
CA VAL A 274 -1.53 6.03 -4.21
C VAL A 274 -1.16 5.97 -2.74
N TYR A 275 -1.62 6.93 -1.95
CA TYR A 275 -1.26 7.05 -0.55
C TYR A 275 -2.40 7.68 0.25
N HIS A 276 -2.33 7.57 1.58
CA HIS A 276 -3.20 8.36 2.43
C HIS A 276 -2.43 9.50 3.08
N ALA A 277 -3.12 10.61 3.35
CA ALA A 277 -2.62 11.70 4.17
C ALA A 277 -3.78 12.35 4.93
N VAL A 278 -3.47 13.20 5.91
CA VAL A 278 -4.44 14.08 6.56
C VAL A 278 -4.25 15.52 6.11
N THR A 279 -5.29 16.34 6.16
CA THR A 279 -5.19 17.78 5.89
C THR A 279 -4.95 18.62 7.15
N ASN A 280 -4.89 17.95 8.31
CA ASN A 280 -4.55 18.56 9.60
C ASN A 280 -3.03 18.63 9.79
N SER A 281 -2.50 19.84 10.00
CA SER A 281 -1.06 20.08 10.22
C SER A 281 -0.44 19.35 11.41
N ALA A 282 -1.24 18.90 12.38
CA ALA A 282 -0.76 18.07 13.48
C ALA A 282 -0.44 16.62 13.05
N GLY A 283 -0.88 16.18 11.87
CA GLY A 283 -0.75 14.80 11.39
C GLY A 283 -1.67 13.79 12.07
N SER A 284 -2.54 14.27 12.96
CA SER A 284 -3.53 13.46 13.67
C SER A 284 -4.89 13.55 12.98
N TRP A 285 -5.56 12.40 12.86
CA TRP A 285 -6.96 12.26 12.44
C TRP A 285 -7.94 12.41 13.63
N TYR A 286 -7.44 12.89 14.78
CA TYR A 286 -8.18 13.04 16.03
C TYR A 286 -8.05 14.48 16.55
N VAL A 287 -9.20 15.13 16.76
CA VAL A 287 -9.34 16.40 17.50
C VAL A 287 -9.88 16.10 18.91
N SER A 288 -9.11 15.44 19.78
CA SER A 288 -9.41 15.34 21.21
C SER A 288 -8.16 14.97 22.02
N PRO A 289 -7.96 15.52 23.24
CA PRO A 289 -6.70 15.47 23.99
C PRO A 289 -6.41 14.15 24.73
N THR A 290 -7.18 13.07 24.53
CA THR A 290 -6.99 11.80 25.26
C THR A 290 -6.59 10.63 24.34
N PRO A 291 -5.55 9.84 24.70
CA PRO A 291 -5.01 8.79 23.84
C PRO A 291 -5.92 7.56 23.85
N PRO A 292 -6.06 6.87 22.70
CA PRO A 292 -5.51 5.52 22.68
C PRO A 292 -4.84 5.18 21.33
N CYS A 293 -3.53 4.96 21.37
CA CYS A 293 -2.93 3.75 20.80
C CYS A 293 -2.17 3.09 21.96
N LEU A 294 -2.30 1.78 22.07
CA LEU A 294 -1.84 0.98 23.18
C LEU A 294 -0.32 1.14 23.36
N VAL A 295 0.12 1.73 24.49
CA VAL A 295 1.44 1.47 25.04
C VAL A 295 1.28 0.17 25.84
N VAL A 296 2.03 -0.87 25.51
CA VAL A 296 2.09 -2.07 26.35
C VAL A 296 2.79 -1.68 27.65
N LEU A 297 2.01 -1.35 28.68
CA LEU A 297 2.49 -1.35 30.06
C LEU A 297 2.26 -2.74 30.65
N PRO A 298 3.24 -3.33 31.33
CA PRO A 298 3.06 -4.62 31.97
C PRO A 298 2.09 -4.42 33.14
N HIS A 299 0.93 -5.06 33.06
CA HIS A 299 -0.15 -5.13 34.08
C HIS A 299 -1.12 -3.94 34.14
N ALA A 300 -2.18 -3.94 33.31
CA ALA A 300 -3.50 -3.43 33.71
C ALA A 300 -4.62 -3.83 32.71
N PHE A 301 -5.81 -4.04 33.27
CA PHE A 301 -7.06 -4.52 32.66
C PHE A 301 -7.52 -3.79 31.38
N LEU A 302 -8.05 -4.55 30.41
CA LEU A 302 -8.70 -4.06 29.18
C LEU A 302 -10.09 -3.48 29.48
N LEU A 303 -10.33 -2.22 29.10
CA LEU A 303 -11.67 -1.67 28.88
C LEU A 303 -11.84 -1.45 27.37
N TYR A 304 -12.71 -2.25 26.73
CA TYR A 304 -13.05 -2.09 25.31
C TYR A 304 -13.99 -0.89 25.15
N LEU A 305 -13.48 0.25 24.68
CA LEU A 305 -14.31 1.32 24.13
C LEU A 305 -14.29 1.20 22.60
N THR A 306 -15.40 0.74 22.03
CA THR A 306 -15.67 0.75 20.59
C THR A 306 -15.88 2.21 20.16
N LEU A 307 -14.79 2.94 19.96
CA LEU A 307 -14.83 4.22 19.26
C LEU A 307 -14.90 3.91 17.76
N ALA A 308 -16.09 4.14 17.21
CA ALA A 308 -16.34 4.05 15.78
C ALA A 308 -15.30 4.90 15.02
N TYR A 309 -14.73 4.31 13.97
CA TYR A 309 -13.85 4.94 13.00
C TYR A 309 -14.65 5.99 12.22
N SER A 310 -14.93 7.15 12.82
CA SER A 310 -15.71 8.24 12.20
C SER A 310 -14.81 9.24 11.46
N GLY A 311 -13.67 8.79 10.93
CA GLY A 311 -12.62 9.66 10.41
C GLY A 311 -12.81 10.04 8.94
N THR A 312 -13.31 11.25 8.70
CA THR A 312 -13.14 11.99 7.43
C THR A 312 -11.70 12.48 7.20
N ASP A 313 -10.76 12.15 8.10
CA ASP A 313 -9.47 12.82 8.16
C ASP A 313 -8.36 12.16 7.33
N ARG A 314 -8.36 10.84 7.15
CA ARG A 314 -7.39 10.15 6.27
C ARG A 314 -7.99 9.96 4.88
N GLN A 315 -7.62 10.86 3.99
CA GLN A 315 -8.07 10.89 2.61
C GLN A 315 -7.09 10.10 1.74
N THR A 316 -7.60 9.50 0.68
CA THR A 316 -6.80 8.80 -0.33
C THR A 316 -6.46 9.74 -1.47
N PHE A 317 -5.18 9.83 -1.80
CA PHE A 317 -4.65 10.64 -2.89
C PHE A 317 -3.93 9.75 -3.90
N ALA A 318 -3.85 10.21 -5.14
CA ALA A 318 -3.02 9.60 -6.15
C ALA A 318 -2.25 10.66 -6.93
N GLN A 319 -0.98 10.39 -7.23
CA GLN A 319 -0.15 11.25 -8.06
C GLN A 319 0.82 10.46 -8.93
N PRO A 320 1.19 10.98 -10.12
CA PRO A 320 2.25 10.39 -10.90
C PRO A 320 3.58 10.54 -10.16
N VAL A 321 4.45 9.55 -10.31
CA VAL A 321 5.83 9.59 -9.83
C VAL A 321 6.67 10.34 -10.87
N ASP A 322 7.46 11.32 -10.43
CA ASP A 322 8.37 12.05 -11.31
C ASP A 322 9.61 11.22 -11.61
N LEU A 323 9.51 10.42 -12.68
CA LEU A 323 10.60 9.57 -13.14
C LEU A 323 11.77 10.36 -13.75
N SER A 324 11.61 11.66 -14.05
CA SER A 324 12.74 12.49 -14.51
C SER A 324 13.74 12.78 -13.39
N GLN A 325 13.28 12.67 -12.14
CA GLN A 325 14.09 12.84 -10.94
C GLN A 325 14.58 11.50 -10.37
N PHE A 326 14.59 10.44 -11.19
CA PHE A 326 15.12 9.15 -10.78
C PHE A 326 16.57 9.29 -10.31
N SER A 327 16.84 8.85 -9.08
CA SER A 327 18.18 8.87 -8.50
C SER A 327 18.85 7.51 -8.67
N ALA A 328 20.17 7.42 -8.41
CA ALA A 328 20.85 6.13 -8.34
C ALA A 328 20.28 5.18 -7.25
N LYS A 329 19.52 5.72 -6.29
CA LYS A 329 18.87 4.96 -5.22
C LYS A 329 17.42 4.57 -5.56
N GLY A 330 16.88 5.03 -6.70
CA GLY A 330 15.51 4.72 -7.15
C GLY A 330 14.66 5.97 -7.44
N PRO A 331 13.36 5.79 -7.69
CA PRO A 331 12.44 6.87 -8.02
C PRO A 331 12.21 7.80 -6.84
N LEU A 332 11.95 9.07 -7.15
CA LEU A 332 11.49 10.07 -6.19
C LEU A 332 10.00 10.30 -6.40
N PHE A 333 9.23 10.21 -5.32
CA PHE A 333 7.77 10.42 -5.36
C PHE A 333 7.39 11.90 -5.30
N GLY A 334 8.37 12.78 -5.05
CA GLY A 334 8.21 14.22 -4.97
C GLY A 334 7.56 14.65 -3.65
N THR A 335 6.69 15.65 -3.73
CA THR A 335 5.84 16.10 -2.62
C THR A 335 4.36 15.92 -3.01
N PRO A 336 3.44 15.85 -2.02
CA PRO A 336 2.01 15.70 -2.28
C PRO A 336 1.43 16.73 -3.27
N LEU A 337 0.57 16.32 -4.19
CA LEU A 337 -0.11 17.20 -5.16
C LEU A 337 -1.49 17.64 -4.63
N LYS A 338 -1.57 18.87 -4.13
CA LYS A 338 -2.80 19.48 -3.58
C LYS A 338 -4.02 19.38 -4.48
#